data_AF-A0A8C1IY20-F1
#
_entry.id   AF-A0A8C1IY20-F1
#
_cell.length_a   1.000
_cell.length_b   1.000
_cell.length_c   1.000
_cell.angle_alpha   90.00
_cell.angle_beta   90.00
_cell.angle_gamma   90.00
#
_symmetry.space_group_name_H-M   'P 1'
#
loop_
_entity.id
_entity.type
_entity.pdbx_description
1 polymer ?
#
loop_
_entity_poly.entity_id
_entity_poly.type
_entity_poly.pdbx_seq_one_letter_code
_entity_poly.pdbx_strand_id
1 'polypeptide(L)' 'MEGLSRANSLFALDLYRTLSESNAEGNMFFSPLSISAALSMVYLGARGDTAKEMEKRIVSEVPPSNKRSLL' A
#
# COMPACT_ATOMS: atom_id res chain seq x y z
N MET A 1 1.46 -14.94 -6.18
CA MET A 1 2.20 -13.91 -5.39
C MET A 1 2.22 -12.53 -6.06
N GLU A 2 1.91 -12.41 -7.36
CA GLU A 2 1.97 -11.14 -8.11
C GLU A 2 1.08 -10.03 -7.53
N GLY A 3 -0.13 -10.34 -7.08
CA GLY A 3 -1.04 -9.34 -6.49
C GLY A 3 -0.49 -8.68 -5.22
N LEU A 4 0.10 -9.48 -4.31
CA LEU A 4 0.69 -8.98 -3.06
C LEU A 4 1.93 -8.13 -3.33
N SER A 5 2.77 -8.56 -4.27
CA SER A 5 3.95 -7.78 -4.69
C SER A 5 3.53 -6.44 -5.29
N ARG A 6 2.54 -6.43 -6.18
CA ARG A 6 2.01 -5.20 -6.79
C ARG A 6 1.40 -4.26 -5.75
N ALA A 7 0.62 -4.79 -4.80
CA ALA A 7 0.02 -3.98 -3.74
C ALA A 7 1.08 -3.30 -2.85
N ASN A 8 2.12 -4.05 -2.44
CA ASN A 8 3.23 -3.49 -1.66
C ASN A 8 4.04 -2.45 -2.46
N SER A 9 4.23 -2.64 -3.77
CA SER A 9 4.90 -1.64 -4.62
C SER A 9 4.07 -0.35 -4.75
N LEU A 10 2.75 -0.45 -4.92
CA LEU A 10 1.88 0.72 -4.99
C LEU A 10 1.86 1.48 -3.66
N PHE A 11 1.73 0.76 -2.54
CA PHE A 11 1.87 1.33 -1.19
C PHE A 11 3.21 2.05 -1.02
N ALA A 12 4.32 1.44 -1.46
CA ALA A 12 5.66 2.04 -1.37
C ALA A 12 5.76 3.37 -2.12
N LEU A 13 5.19 3.44 -3.33
CA LEU A 13 5.20 4.66 -4.15
C LEU A 13 4.33 5.75 -3.56
N ASP A 14 3.15 5.40 -3.04
CA ASP A 14 2.26 6.35 -2.37
C ASP A 14 2.89 6.90 -1.08
N LEU A 15 3.55 6.04 -0.30
CA LEU A 15 4.28 6.45 0.90
C LEU A 15 5.48 7.34 0.54
N TYR A 16 6.26 6.98 -0.47
CA TYR A 16 7.38 7.80 -0.94
C TYR A 16 6.91 9.20 -1.34
N ARG A 17 5.84 9.30 -2.13
CA ARG A 17 5.26 10.59 -2.56
C ARG A 17 4.83 11.43 -1.37
N THR A 18 4.16 10.82 -0.40
CA THR A 18 3.70 11.52 0.81
C THR A 18 4.87 12.04 1.64
N LEU A 19 5.91 11.21 1.81
CA LEU A 19 7.09 11.61 2.58
C LEU A 19 7.91 12.69 1.84
N SER A 20 7.99 12.61 0.50
CA SER A 20 8.81 13.54 -0.30
C SER A 20 8.25 14.95 -0.34
N GLU A 21 6.94 15.12 -0.18
CA GLU A 21 6.30 16.43 0.02
C GLU A 21 6.90 17.21 1.20
N SER A 22 7.35 16.51 2.24
CA SER A 22 7.97 17.11 3.44
C SER A 22 9.49 17.19 3.40
N ASN A 23 10.14 16.51 2.44
CA ASN A 23 11.60 16.38 2.36
C ASN A 23 12.06 16.22 0.91
N ALA A 24 11.90 17.29 0.11
CA ALA A 24 12.14 17.25 -1.33
C ALA A 24 13.63 17.10 -1.71
N GLU A 25 14.55 17.59 -0.88
CA GLU A 25 15.99 17.65 -1.20
C GLU A 25 16.86 16.76 -0.30
N GLY A 26 16.27 16.14 0.74
CA GLY A 26 16.99 15.27 1.66
C GLY A 26 17.03 13.82 1.22
N ASN A 27 17.99 13.07 1.77
CA ASN A 27 18.03 11.63 1.60
C ASN A 27 16.77 10.98 2.19
N MET A 28 16.19 10.03 1.47
CA MET A 28 15.02 9.27 1.90
C MET A 28 15.29 7.77 1.81
N PHE A 29 15.17 7.09 2.94
CA PHE A 29 15.43 5.65 3.03
C PHE A 29 14.45 5.01 4.03
N PHE A 30 13.69 4.02 3.56
CA PHE A 30 12.76 3.26 4.40
C PHE A 30 12.50 1.87 3.80
N SER A 31 11.89 0.98 4.59
CA SER A 31 11.48 -0.37 4.16
C SER A 31 9.96 -0.44 4.02
N PRO A 32 9.40 -0.33 2.80
CA PRO A 32 7.96 -0.35 2.60
C PRO A 32 7.30 -1.66 3.05
N LEU A 33 7.96 -2.79 2.80
CA LEU A 33 7.44 -4.10 3.17
C LEU A 33 7.33 -4.26 4.70
N SER A 34 8.31 -3.76 5.46
CA SER A 34 8.28 -3.80 6.92
C SER A 34 7.10 -2.99 7.48
N ILE A 35 6.89 -1.78 6.95
CA ILE A 35 5.78 -0.91 7.36
C ILE A 35 4.43 -1.56 7.02
N SER A 36 4.29 -2.09 5.80
CA SER A 36 3.09 -2.80 5.36
C SER A 36 2.78 -4.01 6.26
N ALA A 37 3.79 -4.80 6.62
CA ALA A 37 3.62 -5.94 7.53
C ALA A 37 3.17 -5.50 8.94
N ALA A 38 3.80 -4.46 9.49
CA ALA A 38 3.41 -3.90 10.79
C ALA A 38 1.96 -3.39 10.77
N LEU A 39 1.59 -2.61 9.76
CA LEU A 39 0.22 -2.10 9.59
C LEU A 39 -0.79 -3.23 9.38
N SER A 40 -0.42 -4.30 8.67
CA SER A 40 -1.26 -5.48 8.50
C SER A 40 -1.56 -6.17 9.84
N MET A 41 -0.57 -6.27 10.73
CA MET A 41 -0.79 -6.81 12.08
C MET A 41 -1.72 -5.92 12.90
N VAL A 42 -1.58 -4.59 12.80
CA VAL A 42 -2.47 -3.64 13.47
C VAL A 42 -3.90 -3.72 12.90
N TYR A 43 -4.04 -3.87 11.58
CA TYR A 43 -5.34 -4.03 10.91
C TYR A 43 -6.14 -5.22 11.45
N LEU A 44 -5.50 -6.36 11.74
CA LEU A 44 -6.17 -7.52 12.33
C LEU A 44 -6.85 -7.21 13.68
N GLY A 45 -6.31 -6.25 14.43
CA GLY A 45 -6.90 -5.76 15.68
C GLY A 45 -7.94 -4.64 15.51
N ALA A 46 -7.97 -3.97 14.36
CA ALA A 46 -8.85 -2.83 14.11
C ALA A 46 -10.31 -3.25 13.89
N ARG A 47 -11.25 -2.36 14.17
CA ARG A 47 -12.71 -2.57 13.98
C ARG A 47 -13.37 -1.32 13.41
N GLY A 48 -14.60 -1.50 12.92
CA GLY A 48 -15.42 -0.39 12.41
C GLY A 48 -14.71 0.40 11.31
N ASP A 49 -14.80 1.72 11.38
CA ASP A 49 -14.25 2.60 10.35
C ASP A 49 -12.72 2.63 10.34
N THR A 50 -12.08 2.36 11.48
CA THR A 50 -10.62 2.21 11.56
C THR A 50 -10.13 1.07 10.67
N ALA A 51 -10.81 -0.09 10.72
CA ALA A 51 -10.44 -1.23 9.87
C ALA A 51 -10.60 -0.89 8.38
N LYS A 52 -11.71 -0.24 8.00
CA LYS A 52 -12.00 0.13 6.60
C LYS A 52 -10.95 1.08 6.02
N GLU A 53 -10.56 2.12 6.77
CA GLU A 53 -9.54 3.06 6.30
C GLU A 53 -8.17 2.40 6.19
N MET A 54 -7.83 1.49 7.12
CA MET A 54 -6.58 0.73 7.03
C MET A 54 -6.55 -0.21 5.82
N GLU A 55 -7.65 -0.93 5.54
CA GLU A 55 -7.78 -1.81 4.38
C GLU A 55 -7.52 -1.04 3.08
N LYS A 56 -8.18 0.12 2.90
CA LYS A 56 -8.04 0.99 1.72
C LYS A 56 -6.59 1.46 1.47
N ARG A 57 -5.80 1.61 2.53
CA ARG A 57 -4.42 2.13 2.44
C ARG A 57 -3.36 1.05 2.34
N ILE A 58 -3.58 -0.11 2.97
CA ILE A 58 -2.62 -1.23 3.00
C ILE A 58 -2.84 -2.14 1.80
N VAL A 59 -4.09 -2.46 1.51
CA VAL A 59 -4.48 -3.23 0.33
C VAL A 59 -4.80 -2.21 -0.75
N SER A 60 -3.79 -1.74 -1.47
CA SER A 60 -4.06 -0.96 -2.67
C SER A 60 -4.94 -1.83 -3.57
N GLU A 61 -6.15 -1.37 -3.89
CA GLU A 61 -7.01 -2.09 -4.83
C GLU A 61 -6.20 -2.38 -6.09
N VAL A 62 -5.94 -3.66 -6.35
CA VAL A 62 -5.43 -4.07 -7.65
C VAL A 62 -6.61 -3.83 -8.59
N PRO A 63 -6.54 -2.86 -9.53
CA PRO A 63 -7.62 -2.69 -10.49
C PRO A 63 -7.80 -4.02 -11.20
N PRO A 64 -9.06 -4.49 -11.36
CA PRO A 64 -9.33 -5.80 -11.93
C PRO A 64 -8.56 -5.91 -13.25
N SER A 65 -7.78 -6.97 -13.41
CA SER A 65 -7.16 -7.30 -14.68
C SER A 65 -8.29 -7.45 -15.69
N ASN A 66 -8.42 -6.44 -16.54
CA ASN A 66 -9.42 -6.37 -17.59
C ASN A 66 -9.25 -7.60 -18.49
N LYS A 67 -10.08 -8.63 -18.31
CA LYS A 67 -10.23 -9.74 -19.25
C LYS A 67 -10.98 -9.21 -20.49
N ARG A 68 -10.35 -8.32 -21.25
CA ARG A 68 -10.81 -7.90 -22.57
C ARG A 68 -9.68 -8.07 -23.57
N SER A 69 -9.52 -9.30 -24.02
CA SER A 69 -9.04 -9.65 -25.36
C SER A 69 -9.26 -11.15 -25.51
N LEU A 70 -9.82 -11.57 -26.65
CA LEU A 70 -10.31 -12.91 -27.00
C LEU A 70 -11.81 -13.16 -26.73
N LEU A 71 -12.66 -12.28 -27.28
CA LEU A 71 -13.69 -12.64 -28.26
C LEU A 71 -13.88 -11.45 -29.20
#